data_AF-A0AAD2YTB4-F1
#
_entry.id   AF-A0AAD2YTB4-F1
#
_cell.length_a   1.000
_cell.length_b   1.000
_cell.length_c   1.000
_cell.angle_alpha   90.00
_cell.angle_beta   90.00
_cell.angle_gamma   90.00
#
_symmetry.space_group_name_H-M   'P 1'
#
loop_
_entity.id
_entity.type
_entity.pdbx_description
1 polymer ?
#
loop_
_entity_poly.entity_id
_entity_poly.type
_entity_poly.pdbx_seq_one_letter_code
_entity_poly.pdbx_strand_id
1 'polypeptide(L)'
;MNQMNKTNLSNQTTERNQPEFLVGDVVVLTSQGSKDYLLEIIDYKYTNDLFRVKVISSGACGPIHKSQIRHATVAELNAKRRLTSAEQALAEVS
;
A
#
# COMPACT_ATOMS: atom_id res chain seq x y z
N MET A 1 22.25 30.39 -28.47
CA MET A 1 21.22 29.57 -29.12
C MET A 1 20.86 28.45 -28.15
N ASN A 2 19.62 28.44 -27.65
CA ASN A 2 19.08 27.47 -26.67
C ASN A 2 18.45 26.26 -27.38
N GLN A 3 18.64 25.05 -26.85
CA GLN A 3 17.71 23.90 -26.83
C GLN A 3 18.43 22.69 -26.18
N MET A 4 17.84 21.80 -25.38
CA MET A 4 16.54 21.72 -24.69
C MET A 4 16.66 20.55 -23.71
N ASN A 5 16.50 20.85 -22.42
CA ASN A 5 16.61 19.91 -21.32
C ASN A 5 15.30 19.13 -21.23
N LYS A 6 15.22 17.96 -21.86
CA LYS A 6 14.14 17.01 -21.61
C LYS A 6 14.70 15.82 -20.85
N THR A 7 14.26 15.65 -19.60
CA THR A 7 13.94 14.34 -19.04
C THR A 7 13.24 14.51 -17.68
N ASN A 8 11.92 14.33 -17.74
CA ASN A 8 11.02 13.69 -16.77
C ASN A 8 11.03 14.18 -15.31
N LEU A 9 10.10 15.10 -15.05
CA LEU A 9 9.67 15.57 -13.74
C LEU A 9 8.77 14.56 -12.98
N SER A 10 9.06 13.25 -13.02
CA SER A 10 8.13 12.21 -12.48
C SER A 10 8.64 11.44 -11.25
N ASN A 11 9.73 11.85 -10.61
CA ASN A 11 10.21 11.18 -9.38
C ASN A 11 10.54 12.17 -8.26
N GLN A 12 9.77 13.25 -8.11
CA GLN A 12 9.71 13.94 -6.83
C GLN A 12 8.66 13.25 -5.97
N THR A 13 9.06 12.14 -5.35
CA THR A 13 8.34 11.51 -4.23
C THR A 13 8.11 12.60 -3.20
N THR A 14 6.88 13.13 -3.18
CA THR A 14 6.48 14.22 -2.31
C THR A 14 6.13 13.62 -0.94
N GLU A 15 7.09 12.92 -0.33
CA GLU A 15 6.91 12.12 0.89
C GLU A 15 7.41 12.86 2.12
N ARG A 16 6.78 13.97 2.50
CA ARG A 16 7.05 14.53 3.83
C ARG A 16 5.88 15.01 4.65
N ASN A 17 4.64 15.05 4.15
CA ASN A 17 3.55 15.57 5.00
C ASN A 17 2.14 15.10 4.67
N GLN A 18 1.97 14.06 3.85
CA GLN A 18 0.66 13.44 3.69
C GLN A 18 0.52 12.33 4.74
N PRO A 19 -0.62 12.21 5.45
CA PRO A 19 -0.88 11.03 6.25
C PRO A 19 -0.76 9.84 5.30
N GLU A 20 0.29 9.04 5.50
CA GLU A 20 0.70 7.97 4.59
C GLU A 20 -0.43 6.95 4.40
N PHE A 21 -1.38 6.90 5.34
CA PHE A 21 -2.55 6.02 5.28
C PHE A 21 -3.80 6.65 5.91
N LEU A 22 -4.96 6.40 5.32
CA LEU A 22 -6.27 6.87 5.78
C LEU A 22 -7.20 5.73 6.20
N VAL A 23 -8.16 6.01 7.09
CA VAL A 23 -9.26 5.08 7.37
C VAL A 23 -10.07 4.84 6.10
N GLY A 24 -10.30 3.57 5.77
CA GLY A 24 -10.87 3.11 4.51
C GLY A 24 -9.83 2.66 3.48
N ASP A 25 -8.54 2.97 3.68
CA ASP A 25 -7.49 2.50 2.76
C ASP A 25 -7.31 0.98 2.88
N VAL A 26 -7.15 0.35 1.71
CA VAL A 26 -6.82 -1.06 1.61
C VAL A 26 -5.32 -1.22 1.43
N VAL A 27 -4.71 -1.93 2.37
CA VAL A 27 -3.27 -2.14 2.49
C VAL A 27 -2.93 -3.62 2.54
N VAL A 28 -1.68 -3.93 2.25
CA VAL A 28 -1.10 -5.27 2.34
C VAL A 28 0.20 -5.24 3.12
N LEU A 29 0.59 -6.39 3.66
CA LEU A 29 1.83 -6.53 4.41
C LEU A 29 3.05 -6.40 3.49
N THR A 30 4.04 -5.62 3.91
CA THR A 30 5.31 -5.44 3.16
C THR A 30 6.23 -6.64 3.31
N SER A 31 6.22 -7.30 4.47
CA SER A 31 7.08 -8.46 4.75
C SER A 31 6.77 -9.63 3.79
N GLN A 32 7.79 -10.09 3.06
CA GLN A 32 7.70 -11.30 2.24
C GLN A 32 7.50 -12.52 3.15
N GLY A 33 6.51 -13.37 2.83
CA GLY A 33 6.14 -14.53 3.66
C GLY A 33 5.08 -14.26 4.72
N SER A 34 4.65 -13.01 4.89
CA SER A 34 3.46 -12.69 5.68
C SER A 34 2.17 -12.99 4.90
N LYS A 35 1.08 -13.28 5.64
CA LYS A 35 -0.24 -13.65 5.11
C LYS A 35 -0.68 -12.79 3.92
N ASP A 36 -1.23 -13.44 2.88
CA ASP A 36 -1.64 -12.81 1.61
C ASP A 36 -3.01 -12.10 1.66
N TYR A 37 -3.42 -11.63 2.84
CA TYR A 37 -4.72 -11.00 3.02
C TYR A 37 -4.65 -9.51 2.75
N LEU A 38 -5.72 -8.98 2.14
CA LEU A 38 -5.99 -7.55 2.12
C LEU A 38 -6.45 -7.11 3.52
N LEU A 39 -5.95 -5.95 3.93
CA LEU A 39 -6.25 -5.31 5.21
C LEU A 39 -6.91 -3.97 4.91
N GLU A 40 -7.99 -3.66 5.61
CA GLU A 40 -8.63 -2.34 5.54
C GLU A 40 -8.30 -1.57 6.83
N ILE A 41 -7.84 -0.33 6.71
CA ILE A 41 -7.63 0.51 7.89
C ILE A 41 -8.99 0.98 8.38
N ILE A 42 -9.35 0.59 9.60
CA ILE A 42 -10.64 0.91 10.20
C ILE A 42 -10.55 1.97 11.28
N ASP A 43 -9.37 2.19 11.86
CA ASP A 43 -9.17 3.19 12.92
C ASP A 43 -7.67 3.54 13.10
N TYR A 44 -7.39 4.63 13.80
CA TYR A 44 -6.04 4.98 14.28
C TYR A 44 -5.91 4.58 15.75
N LYS A 45 -4.76 4.04 16.16
CA LYS A 45 -4.59 3.50 17.52
C LYS A 45 -3.36 4.07 18.20
N TYR A 46 -3.57 4.81 19.29
CA TYR A 46 -2.54 5.26 20.25
C TYR A 46 -1.46 6.23 19.72
N THR A 47 -0.95 6.04 18.51
CA THR A 47 0.09 6.87 17.87
C THR A 47 -0.23 7.07 16.38
N ASN A 48 0.37 8.08 15.76
CA ASN A 48 0.18 8.37 14.32
C ASN A 48 0.68 7.24 13.39
N ASP A 49 1.51 6.33 13.90
CA ASP A 49 2.15 5.27 13.11
C ASP A 49 1.51 3.90 13.32
N LEU A 50 0.53 3.80 14.22
CA LEU A 50 -0.12 2.55 14.56
C LEU A 50 -1.61 2.63 14.21
N PHE A 51 -2.03 1.71 13.35
CA PHE A 51 -3.37 1.66 12.78
C PHE A 51 -4.08 0.41 13.29
N ARG A 52 -5.40 0.48 13.38
CA ARG A 52 -6.23 -0.70 13.51
C ARG A 52 -6.66 -1.13 12.12
N VAL A 53 -6.29 -2.34 11.74
CA VAL A 53 -6.69 -2.93 10.47
C VAL A 53 -7.68 -4.07 10.68
N LYS A 54 -8.55 -4.25 9.71
CA LYS A 54 -9.46 -5.39 9.58
C LYS A 54 -9.03 -6.22 8.39
N VAL A 55 -8.86 -7.52 8.61
CA VAL A 55 -8.64 -8.48 7.53
C VAL A 55 -9.95 -8.61 6.74
N ILE A 56 -9.93 -8.28 5.44
CA ILE A 56 -11.15 -8.28 4.62
C ILE A 56 -11.75 -9.69 4.52
N SER A 57 -10.91 -10.73 4.43
CA SER A 57 -11.35 -12.11 4.25
C SER A 57 -11.95 -12.75 5.51
N SER A 58 -11.41 -12.45 6.69
CA SER A 58 -11.82 -13.09 7.95
C SER A 58 -12.57 -12.17 8.91
N GLY A 59 -12.56 -10.87 8.68
CA GLY A 59 -13.09 -9.86 9.59
C GLY A 59 -12.27 -9.65 10.87
N ALA A 60 -11.16 -10.38 11.04
CA ALA A 60 -10.31 -10.26 12.21
C ALA A 60 -9.67 -8.87 12.27
N CYS A 61 -9.66 -8.25 13.45
CA CYS A 61 -9.10 -6.92 13.65
C CYS A 61 -7.82 -6.97 14.48
N GLY A 62 -6.79 -6.23 14.07
CA GLY A 62 -5.49 -6.20 14.75
C GLY A 62 -4.83 -4.83 14.66
N PRO A 63 -3.89 -4.51 15.57
CA PRO A 63 -3.01 -3.36 15.42
C PRO A 63 -1.93 -3.65 14.37
N ILE A 64 -1.53 -2.64 13.62
CA ILE A 64 -0.39 -2.72 12.69
C ILE A 64 0.37 -1.41 12.63
N HIS A 65 1.68 -1.49 12.43
CA HIS A 65 2.54 -0.33 12.26
C HIS A 65 2.70 0.04 10.78
N LYS A 66 2.75 1.33 10.44
CA LYS A 66 2.90 1.78 9.03
C LYS A 66 4.05 1.12 8.28
N SER A 67 5.19 0.89 8.94
CA SER A 67 6.37 0.28 8.28
C SER A 67 6.16 -1.16 7.83
N GLN A 68 5.10 -1.82 8.33
CA GLN A 68 4.76 -3.20 7.99
C GLN A 68 3.72 -3.30 6.89
N ILE A 69 3.21 -2.17 6.40
CA ILE A 69 2.15 -2.10 5.39
C ILE A 69 2.54 -1.21 4.21
N ARG A 70 1.94 -1.51 3.06
CA ARG A 70 1.93 -0.65 1.86
C ARG A 70 0.53 -0.65 1.28
N HIS A 71 0.18 0.36 0.48
CA HIS A 71 -1.07 0.31 -0.28
C HIS A 71 -1.13 -0.94 -1.15
N ALA A 72 -2.33 -1.54 -1.20
CA ALA A 72 -2.61 -2.59 -2.15
C ALA A 72 -2.55 -2.01 -3.57
N THR A 73 -1.95 -2.73 -4.51
CA THR A 73 -1.99 -2.31 -5.91
C THR A 73 -3.37 -2.60 -6.51
N VAL A 74 -3.72 -1.92 -7.61
CA VAL A 74 -5.00 -2.13 -8.31
C VAL A 74 -5.21 -3.60 -8.68
N ALA A 75 -4.14 -4.28 -9.08
CA ALA A 75 -4.15 -5.71 -9.37
C ALA A 75 -4.51 -6.57 -8.14
N GLU A 76 -3.98 -6.23 -6.96
CA GLU A 76 -4.30 -6.92 -5.69
C GLU A 76 -5.74 -6.67 -5.24
N LEU A 77 -6.23 -5.43 -5.43
CA LEU A 77 -7.63 -5.08 -5.16
C LEU A 77 -8.59 -5.85 -6.07
N ASN A 78 -8.27 -5.95 -7.36
CA ASN A 78 -9.07 -6.71 -8.32
C ASN A 78 -9.01 -8.22 -8.03
N ALA A 79 -7.84 -8.74 -7.68
CA ALA A 79 -7.64 -10.14 -7.31
C ALA A 79 -8.20 -10.49 -5.91
N LYS A 80 -8.58 -9.50 -5.10
CA LYS A 80 -9.02 -9.63 -3.70
C LYS A 80 -8.02 -10.38 -2.81
N ARG A 81 -6.74 -10.37 -3.17
CA ARG A 81 -5.64 -11.06 -2.50
C ARG A 81 -4.33 -10.33 -2.77
N ARG A 82 -3.35 -10.50 -1.88
CA ARG A 82 -1.98 -10.07 -2.16
C ARG A 82 -1.42 -10.86 -3.34
N LEU A 83 -0.74 -10.16 -4.24
CA LEU A 83 -0.05 -10.73 -5.39
C LEU A 83 1.43 -10.86 -5.05
N THR A 84 2.05 -11.93 -5.52
CA THR A 84 3.50 -12.09 -5.45
C THR A 84 4.21 -11.06 -6.34
N SER A 85 5.49 -10.81 -6.10
CA SER A 85 6.25 -9.87 -6.93
C SER A 85 6.21 -10.21 -8.42
N ALA A 86 6.12 -11.50 -8.78
CA ALA A 86 6.04 -11.94 -10.17
C ALA A 86 4.66 -11.65 -10.78
N GLU A 87 3.58 -11.85 -10.03
CA GLU A 87 2.22 -11.53 -10.47
C GLU A 87 1.99 -10.02 -10.59
N GLN A 88 2.56 -9.23 -9.67
CA GLN A 88 2.53 -7.77 -9.76
C GLN A 88 3.24 -7.28 -11.04
N ALA A 89 4.42 -7.82 -11.34
CA ALA A 89 5.16 -7.46 -12.56
C ALA A 89 4.42 -7.86 -13.85
N LEU A 90 3.61 -8.93 -13.83
CA LEU A 90 2.80 -9.33 -14.97
C LEU A 90 1.57 -8.43 -15.15
N ALA A 91 0.97 -7.97 -14.05
CA ALA A 91 -0.24 -7.16 -14.07
C ALA A 91 -0.02 -5.71 -14.53
N GLU A 92 1.23 -5.22 -14.55
CA GLU A 92 1.58 -3.87 -15.02
C GLU A 92 1.84 -3.80 -16.55
N VAL A 93 1.76 -4.92 -17.27
CA VAL A 93 2.16 -5.02 -18.71
C VAL A 93 0.94 -5.02 -19.65
N SER A 94 -0.12 -4.25 -19.38
CA SER A 94 -1.28 -4.16 -20.27
C SER A 94 -1.81 -2.76 -20.45
#